data_AF-A0A6V8IBB4-F1
#
_entry.id   AF-A0A6V8IBB4-F1
#
_cell.length_a   1.000
_cell.length_b   1.000
_cell.length_c   1.000
_cell.angle_alpha   90.00
_cell.angle_beta   90.00
_cell.angle_gamma   90.00
#
_symmetry.space_group_name_H-M   'P 1'
#
loop_
_entity.id
_entity.type
_entity.pdbx_description
1 polymer ?
#
loop_
_entity_poly.entity_id
_entity_poly.type
_entity_poly.pdbx_seq_one_letter_code
_entity_poly.pdbx_strand_id
1 'polypeptide(L)'
;MVDFTQSDGFVTDAQGRRQYANRDDAALVKGTEVDADDHNQVRNELVYLVSQSGLNPSNKDLTQVYQAVQKLVAAGASSAAVGFTPVEQGGITGLTEDKVNIGNASGGLSAYVAGQYYGVLATQSWAAGLFATQTALTNEIQRASDAESNLQSGKYDKTGGILSGTVTVEGNTGGVVAQYNPGSPATDTYVNYPGFVSVAEGRGGEFHCQVQEHVGYKFIGLFSLRGSSGNWRYMSLPEGARINDSDYGDVAYTADLASYVPTATYVSDFSTSDSRVINLPYGKKIQSFVVSVPSNGTNSHRITYPEAFSGASVPTFNGNDNSQSRSVSLANNTTPDATGFDIAVSVHGNSTAGSTDALTLTVNAIGPR
;
A
#
# COMPACT_ATOMS: atom_id res chain seq x y z
N MET A 1 -43.20 -54.94 93.05
CA MET A 1 -43.36 -53.67 93.76
C MET A 1 -44.85 -53.48 94.00
N VAL A 2 -45.29 -53.41 95.26
CA VAL A 2 -46.71 -53.24 95.59
C VAL A 2 -47.14 -51.84 95.13
N ASP A 3 -48.22 -51.74 94.37
CA ASP A 3 -48.79 -50.45 93.95
C ASP A 3 -49.46 -49.78 95.16
N PHE A 4 -48.72 -48.93 95.86
CA PHE A 4 -49.23 -48.18 97.01
C PHE A 4 -50.11 -46.98 96.59
N THR A 5 -50.50 -46.85 95.32
CA THR A 5 -51.35 -45.75 94.85
C THR A 5 -52.87 -46.01 94.98
N GLN A 6 -53.27 -47.20 95.44
CA GLN A 6 -54.68 -47.58 95.67
C GLN A 6 -55.05 -47.84 97.13
N SER A 7 -54.13 -47.69 98.08
CA SER A 7 -54.45 -47.80 99.51
C SER A 7 -54.99 -46.47 100.07
N ASP A 8 -56.06 -46.54 100.88
CA ASP A 8 -56.53 -45.42 101.70
C ASP A 8 -55.37 -44.89 102.56
N GLY A 9 -55.03 -43.61 102.42
CA GLY A 9 -53.94 -42.95 103.15
C GLY A 9 -52.84 -42.27 102.32
N PHE A 10 -53.04 -42.00 101.02
CA PHE A 10 -52.06 -41.19 100.26
C PHE A 10 -52.01 -39.75 100.80
N VAL A 11 -50.81 -39.19 100.92
CA VAL A 11 -50.61 -37.78 101.27
C VAL A 11 -50.55 -36.98 99.97
N THR A 12 -51.12 -35.79 99.93
CA THR A 12 -50.94 -34.84 98.82
C THR A 12 -50.08 -33.69 99.28
N ASP A 13 -49.14 -33.26 98.44
CA ASP A 13 -48.43 -32.01 98.71
C ASP A 13 -49.31 -30.78 98.47
N ALA A 14 -48.77 -29.58 98.74
CA ALA A 14 -49.44 -28.31 98.56
C ALA A 14 -49.86 -28.02 97.10
N GLN A 15 -49.32 -28.78 96.13
CA GLN A 15 -49.63 -28.70 94.71
C GLN A 15 -50.63 -29.78 94.28
N GLY A 16 -51.20 -30.54 95.23
CA GLY A 16 -52.18 -31.60 94.97
C GLY A 16 -51.58 -32.86 94.34
N ARG A 17 -50.25 -32.99 94.30
CA ARG A 17 -49.58 -34.19 93.79
C ARG A 17 -49.58 -35.24 94.88
N ARG A 18 -49.91 -36.49 94.52
CA ARG A 18 -49.82 -37.62 95.45
C ARG A 18 -48.37 -37.82 95.85
N GLN A 19 -48.11 -38.14 97.10
CA GLN A 19 -46.79 -38.40 97.66
C GLN A 19 -46.78 -39.78 98.32
N TYR A 20 -45.64 -40.44 98.30
CA TYR A 20 -45.36 -41.59 99.14
C TYR A 20 -45.23 -41.13 100.60
N ALA A 21 -45.60 -42.00 101.53
CA ALA A 21 -45.38 -41.80 102.97
C ALA A 21 -44.36 -42.82 103.48
N ASN A 22 -43.54 -42.44 104.45
CA ASN A 22 -42.60 -43.36 105.10
C ASN A 22 -43.36 -44.49 105.80
N ARG A 23 -42.83 -45.70 105.72
CA ARG A 23 -43.36 -46.86 106.47
C ARG A 23 -43.11 -46.66 107.96
N ASP A 24 -44.16 -46.78 108.77
CA ASP A 24 -44.08 -46.79 110.23
C ASP A 24 -44.73 -48.08 110.75
N ASP A 25 -43.90 -49.10 110.92
CA ASP A 25 -44.33 -50.42 111.39
C ASP A 25 -44.86 -50.39 112.83
N ALA A 26 -44.38 -49.45 113.66
CA ALA A 26 -44.82 -49.32 115.05
C ALA A 26 -46.25 -48.74 115.13
N ALA A 27 -46.59 -47.81 114.25
CA ALA A 27 -47.93 -47.24 114.11
C ALA A 27 -48.84 -48.01 113.14
N LEU A 28 -48.36 -49.13 112.57
CA LEU A 28 -49.04 -49.91 111.53
C LEU A 28 -49.40 -49.08 110.27
N VAL A 29 -48.65 -48.01 110.00
CA VAL A 29 -48.81 -47.18 108.80
C VAL A 29 -48.06 -47.84 107.64
N LYS A 30 -48.81 -48.29 106.65
CA LYS A 30 -48.26 -48.84 105.41
C LYS A 30 -47.60 -47.71 104.60
N GLY A 31 -46.36 -47.89 104.20
CA GLY A 31 -45.58 -46.89 103.47
C GLY A 31 -44.40 -47.50 102.70
N THR A 32 -43.57 -46.64 102.10
CA THR A 32 -42.36 -47.06 101.39
C THR A 32 -41.23 -47.41 102.36
N GLU A 33 -40.43 -48.43 102.03
CA GLU A 33 -39.20 -48.80 102.74
C GLU A 33 -38.02 -47.87 102.40
N VAL A 34 -38.11 -47.19 101.26
CA VAL A 34 -37.19 -46.11 100.85
C VAL A 34 -37.72 -44.80 101.40
N ASP A 35 -36.84 -43.89 101.81
CA ASP A 35 -37.20 -42.55 102.25
C ASP A 35 -38.17 -41.89 101.25
N ALA A 36 -39.33 -41.52 101.76
CA ALA A 36 -40.41 -40.97 100.96
C ALA A 36 -40.01 -39.64 100.31
N ASP A 37 -39.21 -38.80 100.97
CA ASP A 37 -38.82 -37.50 100.43
C ASP A 37 -37.95 -37.68 99.18
N ASP A 38 -36.98 -38.60 99.22
CA ASP A 38 -36.13 -38.92 98.06
C ASP A 38 -36.96 -39.46 96.89
N HIS A 39 -37.87 -40.40 97.16
CA HIS A 39 -38.70 -41.00 96.12
C HIS A 39 -39.71 -40.02 95.53
N ASN A 40 -40.24 -39.13 96.36
CA ASN A 40 -41.13 -38.05 95.97
C ASN A 40 -40.43 -37.01 95.10
N GLN A 41 -39.17 -36.66 95.41
CA GLN A 41 -38.39 -35.69 94.63
C GLN A 41 -38.23 -36.15 93.16
N VAL A 42 -37.76 -37.38 92.96
CA VAL A 42 -37.57 -37.95 91.60
C VAL A 42 -38.90 -38.05 90.87
N ARG A 43 -39.94 -38.55 91.53
CA ARG A 43 -41.27 -38.66 90.92
C ARG A 43 -41.84 -37.30 90.51
N ASN A 44 -41.69 -36.30 91.37
CA ASN A 44 -42.18 -34.94 91.10
C ASN A 44 -41.46 -34.32 89.89
N GLU A 45 -40.16 -34.56 89.73
CA GLU A 45 -39.38 -34.09 88.58
C GLU A 45 -39.81 -34.76 87.27
N LEU A 46 -40.04 -36.08 87.29
CA LEU A 46 -40.54 -36.80 86.11
C LEU A 46 -41.95 -36.36 85.71
N VAL A 47 -42.83 -36.14 86.68
CA VAL A 47 -44.19 -35.60 86.44
C VAL A 47 -44.11 -34.16 85.88
N TYR A 48 -43.16 -33.36 86.36
CA TYR A 48 -42.92 -32.02 85.83
C TYR A 48 -42.49 -32.06 84.36
N LEU A 49 -41.51 -32.90 84.01
CA LEU A 49 -41.06 -33.09 82.62
C LEU A 49 -42.21 -33.46 81.67
N VAL A 50 -43.06 -34.43 82.10
CA VAL A 50 -44.23 -34.86 81.33
C VAL A 50 -45.22 -33.71 81.12
N SER A 51 -45.53 -32.96 82.18
CA SER A 51 -46.46 -31.83 82.06
C SER A 51 -45.92 -30.67 81.21
N GLN A 52 -44.63 -30.33 81.30
CA GLN A 52 -44.00 -29.30 80.46
C GLN A 52 -43.98 -29.66 78.97
N SER A 53 -43.95 -30.95 78.64
CA SER A 53 -44.10 -31.42 77.25
C SER A 53 -45.54 -31.38 76.71
N GLY A 54 -46.50 -30.90 77.52
CA GLY A 54 -47.92 -30.85 77.18
C GLY A 54 -48.61 -32.22 77.24
N LEU A 55 -48.10 -33.17 78.04
CA LEU A 55 -48.74 -34.46 78.30
C LEU A 55 -49.41 -34.47 79.68
N ASN A 56 -50.56 -35.14 79.80
CA ASN A 56 -51.24 -35.33 81.08
C ASN A 56 -50.62 -36.53 81.83
N PRO A 57 -50.05 -36.34 83.04
CA PRO A 57 -49.43 -37.44 83.79
C PRO A 57 -50.42 -38.58 84.12
N SER A 58 -49.98 -39.82 83.94
CA SER A 58 -50.76 -41.04 84.14
C SER A 58 -49.94 -42.09 84.89
N ASN A 59 -50.45 -42.56 86.03
CA ASN A 59 -49.82 -43.64 86.78
C ASN A 59 -49.90 -45.01 86.06
N LYS A 60 -50.64 -45.10 84.95
CA LYS A 60 -50.81 -46.34 84.17
C LYS A 60 -49.93 -46.40 82.92
N ASP A 61 -49.21 -45.32 82.60
CA ASP A 61 -48.40 -45.23 81.38
C ASP A 61 -46.92 -45.07 81.73
N LEU A 62 -46.17 -46.14 81.49
CA LEU A 62 -44.72 -46.19 81.76
C LEU A 62 -43.88 -45.53 80.64
N THR A 63 -44.50 -45.00 79.59
CA THR A 63 -43.81 -44.45 78.41
C THR A 63 -43.79 -42.91 78.36
N GLN A 64 -44.48 -42.23 79.27
CA GLN A 64 -44.72 -40.79 79.17
C GLN A 64 -43.46 -39.93 79.21
N VAL A 65 -42.43 -40.34 79.97
CA VAL A 65 -41.14 -39.64 80.00
C VAL A 65 -40.46 -39.66 78.62
N TYR A 66 -40.50 -40.81 77.94
CA TYR A 66 -39.94 -40.96 76.61
C TYR A 66 -40.70 -40.11 75.57
N GLN A 67 -42.03 -40.12 75.63
CA GLN A 67 -42.87 -39.28 74.76
C GLN A 67 -42.63 -37.79 74.98
N ALA A 68 -42.43 -37.37 76.24
CA ALA A 68 -42.11 -35.99 76.60
C ALA A 68 -40.80 -35.53 75.96
N VAL A 69 -39.75 -36.36 76.06
CA VAL A 69 -38.44 -36.08 75.44
C VAL A 69 -38.56 -36.00 73.91
N GLN A 70 -39.27 -36.93 73.26
CA GLN A 70 -39.46 -36.88 71.80
C GLN A 70 -40.14 -35.57 71.35
N LYS A 71 -41.17 -35.11 72.07
CA LYS A 71 -41.84 -33.84 71.77
C LYS A 71 -40.91 -32.64 71.89
N LEU A 72 -40.11 -32.58 72.95
CA LEU A 72 -39.16 -31.49 73.17
C LEU A 72 -38.06 -31.46 72.10
N VAL A 73 -37.55 -32.63 71.69
CA VAL A 73 -36.56 -32.76 70.61
C VAL A 73 -37.16 -32.34 69.26
N ALA A 74 -38.39 -32.78 68.95
CA ALA A 74 -39.07 -32.39 67.73
C ALA A 74 -39.28 -30.86 67.65
N ALA A 75 -39.70 -30.22 68.75
CA ALA A 75 -39.85 -28.78 68.84
C ALA A 75 -38.52 -28.03 68.58
N GLY A 76 -37.41 -28.53 69.14
CA GLY A 76 -36.07 -27.99 68.88
C GLY A 76 -35.59 -28.17 67.44
N ALA A 77 -35.89 -29.30 66.80
CA ALA A 77 -35.53 -29.53 65.40
C ALA A 77 -36.28 -28.60 64.44
N SER A 78 -37.55 -28.28 64.72
CA SER A 78 -38.33 -27.30 63.95
C SER A 78 -37.83 -25.86 64.09
N SER A 79 -37.10 -25.49 65.15
CA SER A 79 -36.48 -24.16 65.26
C SER A 79 -35.08 -24.07 64.64
N ALA A 80 -34.44 -25.21 64.35
CA ALA A 80 -33.09 -25.29 63.78
C ALA A 80 -33.04 -25.37 62.25
N ALA A 81 -34.20 -25.37 61.57
CA ALA A 81 -34.24 -25.15 60.13
C ALA A 81 -33.89 -23.69 59.84
N VAL A 82 -32.60 -23.41 59.67
CA VAL A 82 -32.08 -22.13 59.17
C VAL A 82 -32.39 -22.01 57.67
N GLY A 83 -33.66 -22.10 57.30
CA GLY A 83 -34.18 -21.44 56.12
C GLY A 83 -34.49 -20.03 56.56
N PHE A 84 -33.69 -19.05 56.12
CA PHE A 84 -33.99 -17.65 56.38
C PHE A 84 -35.45 -17.38 56.04
N THR A 85 -36.21 -16.87 57.00
CA THR A 85 -37.56 -16.36 56.79
C THR A 85 -37.49 -15.45 55.55
N PRO A 86 -38.30 -15.67 54.50
CA PRO A 86 -38.42 -14.73 53.42
C PRO A 86 -38.59 -13.32 54.00
N VAL A 87 -37.78 -12.37 53.56
CA VAL A 87 -37.96 -10.98 53.96
C VAL A 87 -39.24 -10.51 53.28
N GLU A 88 -40.37 -10.61 53.99
CA GLU A 88 -41.66 -10.05 53.57
C GLU A 88 -41.61 -8.52 53.75
N GLN A 89 -41.04 -7.81 52.79
CA GLN A 89 -41.28 -6.37 52.68
C GLN A 89 -42.56 -6.15 51.88
N GLY A 90 -43.67 -5.89 52.60
CA GLY A 90 -44.89 -5.41 51.99
C GLY A 90 -44.63 -4.13 51.19
N GLY A 91 -45.10 -4.09 49.95
CA GLY A 91 -44.99 -2.93 49.09
C GLY A 91 -45.78 -1.73 49.60
N ILE A 92 -45.70 -0.61 48.85
CA ILE A 92 -46.50 0.60 49.10
C ILE A 92 -48.01 0.29 49.14
N THR A 93 -48.79 1.18 49.78
CA THR A 93 -50.25 1.05 49.96
C THR A 93 -50.95 0.66 48.64
N GLY A 94 -51.52 -0.56 48.60
CA GLY A 94 -52.24 -1.11 47.44
C GLY A 94 -51.69 -2.43 46.89
N LEU A 95 -50.48 -2.85 47.28
CA LEU A 95 -49.84 -4.09 46.81
C LEU A 95 -49.86 -5.19 47.88
N THR A 96 -51.06 -5.64 48.27
CA THR A 96 -51.25 -6.60 49.39
C THR A 96 -50.95 -8.05 49.02
N GLU A 97 -50.72 -8.37 47.74
CA GLU A 97 -50.49 -9.76 47.25
C GLU A 97 -49.11 -9.97 46.61
N ASP A 98 -48.36 -8.91 46.32
CA ASP A 98 -47.06 -8.99 45.63
C ASP A 98 -45.93 -9.39 46.57
N LYS A 99 -45.82 -10.69 46.83
CA LYS A 99 -44.70 -11.25 47.60
C LYS A 99 -43.43 -11.27 46.76
N VAL A 100 -42.38 -10.57 47.22
CA VAL A 100 -41.03 -10.67 46.66
C VAL A 100 -40.31 -11.85 47.32
N ASN A 101 -39.99 -12.87 46.54
CA ASN A 101 -39.16 -14.01 46.97
C ASN A 101 -37.76 -13.86 46.38
N ILE A 102 -36.74 -13.79 47.24
CA ILE A 102 -35.33 -13.75 46.85
C ILE A 102 -34.67 -15.06 47.31
N GLY A 103 -34.03 -15.79 46.39
CA GLY A 103 -33.41 -17.07 46.74
C GLY A 103 -32.44 -17.60 45.69
N ASN A 104 -31.63 -18.59 46.08
CA ASN A 104 -30.72 -19.27 45.16
C ASN A 104 -31.50 -20.08 44.11
N ALA A 105 -31.17 -19.89 42.84
CA ALA A 105 -31.60 -20.71 41.71
C ALA A 105 -30.38 -21.26 40.96
N SER A 106 -30.61 -22.12 39.97
CA SER A 106 -29.54 -22.75 39.16
C SER A 106 -28.62 -21.76 38.44
N GLY A 107 -29.05 -20.52 38.22
CA GLY A 107 -28.27 -19.45 37.57
C GLY A 107 -27.74 -18.34 38.49
N GLY A 108 -28.04 -18.38 39.79
CA GLY A 108 -27.67 -17.35 40.75
C GLY A 108 -28.82 -16.93 41.68
N LEU A 109 -28.66 -15.80 42.36
CA LEU A 109 -29.68 -15.22 43.24
C LEU A 109 -30.82 -14.66 42.40
N SER A 110 -32.00 -15.25 42.47
CA SER A 110 -33.16 -14.88 41.65
C SER A 110 -34.24 -14.18 42.45
N ALA A 111 -35.00 -13.31 41.77
CA ALA A 111 -36.17 -12.66 42.31
C ALA A 111 -37.45 -13.16 41.62
N TYR A 112 -38.46 -13.44 42.43
CA TYR A 112 -39.83 -13.69 41.99
C TYR A 112 -40.75 -12.68 42.67
N VAL A 113 -41.77 -12.19 41.96
CA VAL A 113 -42.82 -11.35 42.53
C VAL A 113 -44.16 -12.02 42.23
N ALA A 114 -44.97 -12.26 43.26
CA ALA A 114 -46.25 -12.97 43.13
C ALA A 114 -46.14 -14.33 42.39
N GLY A 115 -45.00 -15.02 42.53
CA GLY A 115 -44.72 -16.29 41.83
C GLY A 115 -44.24 -16.15 40.38
N GLN A 116 -44.23 -14.95 39.81
CA GLN A 116 -43.65 -14.68 38.49
C GLN A 116 -42.14 -14.43 38.60
N TYR A 117 -41.36 -15.03 37.71
CA TYR A 117 -39.91 -14.83 37.64
C TYR A 117 -39.57 -13.47 37.04
N TYR A 118 -38.82 -12.64 37.77
CA TYR A 118 -38.39 -11.31 37.31
C TYR A 118 -36.92 -11.28 36.84
N GLY A 119 -36.10 -12.23 37.26
CA GLY A 119 -34.71 -12.35 36.79
C GLY A 119 -33.73 -12.80 37.87
N VAL A 120 -32.47 -12.99 37.44
CA VAL A 120 -31.33 -13.22 38.33
C VAL A 120 -30.76 -11.85 38.75
N LEU A 121 -30.83 -11.54 40.04
CA LEU A 121 -30.25 -10.33 40.64
C LEU A 121 -28.73 -10.40 40.76
N ALA A 122 -28.16 -11.60 40.91
CA ALA A 122 -26.71 -11.82 40.92
C ALA A 122 -26.35 -13.21 40.40
N THR A 123 -25.51 -13.30 39.38
CA THR A 123 -24.99 -14.58 38.87
C THR A 123 -23.69 -14.96 39.56
N GLN A 124 -23.30 -16.24 39.51
CA GLN A 124 -21.95 -16.65 39.95
C GLN A 124 -20.85 -15.95 39.14
N SER A 125 -21.09 -15.68 37.86
CA SER A 125 -20.18 -14.91 37.00
C SER A 125 -19.99 -13.48 37.50
N TRP A 126 -21.04 -12.82 38.00
CA TRP A 126 -20.92 -11.50 38.63
C TRP A 126 -20.08 -11.55 39.90
N ALA A 127 -20.33 -12.54 40.77
CA ALA A 127 -19.53 -12.72 41.99
C ALA A 127 -18.06 -13.06 41.70
N ALA A 128 -17.79 -13.76 40.60
CA ALA A 128 -16.45 -14.12 40.15
C ALA A 128 -15.75 -13.04 39.30
N GLY A 129 -16.37 -11.87 39.09
CA GLY A 129 -15.80 -10.80 38.24
C GLY A 129 -15.76 -11.12 36.74
N LEU A 130 -16.48 -12.16 36.30
CA LEU A 130 -16.57 -12.62 34.92
C LEU A 130 -17.64 -11.85 34.13
N PHE A 131 -17.58 -10.53 34.17
CA PHE A 131 -18.44 -9.64 33.40
C PHE A 131 -17.63 -8.48 32.85
N ALA A 132 -17.98 -8.01 31.65
CA ALA A 132 -17.40 -6.80 31.11
C ALA A 132 -17.93 -5.60 31.89
N THR A 133 -17.05 -4.94 32.66
CA THR A 133 -17.40 -3.66 33.28
C THR A 133 -17.57 -2.60 32.19
N GLN A 134 -18.32 -1.53 32.49
CA GLN A 134 -18.42 -0.39 31.58
C GLN A 134 -17.02 0.16 31.23
N THR A 135 -16.09 0.15 32.19
CA THR A 135 -14.69 0.53 31.98
C THR A 135 -13.99 -0.38 30.98
N ALA A 136 -14.15 -1.71 31.09
CA ALA A 136 -13.57 -2.65 30.15
C ALA A 136 -14.12 -2.48 28.74
N LEU A 137 -15.44 -2.26 28.61
CA LEU A 137 -16.08 -1.96 27.34
C LEU A 137 -15.57 -0.66 26.73
N THR A 138 -15.46 0.42 27.51
CA THR A 138 -14.92 1.70 27.04
C THR A 138 -13.46 1.57 26.58
N ASN A 139 -12.63 0.83 27.32
CA ASN A 139 -11.24 0.57 26.93
C ASN A 139 -11.15 -0.21 25.61
N GLU A 140 -12.04 -1.19 25.42
CA GLU A 140 -12.12 -1.98 24.19
C GLU A 140 -12.51 -1.12 22.98
N ILE A 141 -13.51 -0.25 23.15
CA ILE A 141 -13.95 0.70 22.12
C ILE A 141 -12.78 1.62 21.73
N GLN A 142 -12.07 2.18 22.71
CA GLN A 142 -10.92 3.05 22.45
C GLN A 142 -9.82 2.30 21.70
N ARG A 143 -9.42 1.11 22.18
CA ARG A 143 -8.39 0.28 21.53
C ARG A 143 -8.78 -0.06 20.08
N ALA A 144 -10.03 -0.43 19.83
CA ALA A 144 -10.53 -0.72 18.49
C ALA A 144 -10.51 0.54 17.60
N SER A 145 -10.95 1.69 18.12
CA SER A 145 -10.90 2.98 17.41
C SER A 145 -9.47 3.38 17.04
N ASP A 146 -8.52 3.23 17.98
CA ASP A 146 -7.11 3.55 17.74
C ASP A 146 -6.49 2.61 16.71
N ALA A 147 -6.77 1.31 16.80
CA ALA A 147 -6.29 0.33 15.84
C ALA A 147 -6.85 0.58 14.42
N GLU A 148 -8.15 0.85 14.31
CA GLU A 148 -8.80 1.22 13.04
C GLU A 148 -8.19 2.51 12.49
N SER A 149 -8.04 3.55 13.32
CA SER A 149 -7.42 4.82 12.92
C SER A 149 -6.00 4.63 12.41
N ASN A 150 -5.17 3.84 13.10
CA ASN A 150 -3.80 3.53 12.70
C ASN A 150 -3.72 2.71 11.40
N LEU A 151 -4.66 1.78 11.20
CA LEU A 151 -4.75 0.99 9.96
C LEU A 151 -5.24 1.82 8.78
N GLN A 152 -6.12 2.80 9.01
CA GLN A 152 -6.60 3.69 7.96
C GLN A 152 -5.60 4.82 7.67
N SER A 153 -4.86 5.33 8.67
CA SER A 153 -3.80 6.32 8.47
C SER A 153 -2.57 5.73 7.78
N GLY A 154 -2.35 4.42 7.89
CA GLY A 154 -1.34 3.68 7.12
C GLY A 154 -1.73 3.41 5.66
N LYS A 155 -2.98 3.63 5.26
CA LYS A 155 -3.40 3.51 3.85
C LYS A 155 -3.15 4.82 3.13
N TYR A 156 -2.61 4.72 1.92
CA TYR A 156 -2.50 5.86 1.02
C TYR A 156 -3.89 6.48 0.75
N ASP A 157 -3.98 7.80 0.86
CA ASP A 157 -5.19 8.55 0.51
C ASP A 157 -5.48 8.40 -0.99
N LYS A 158 -6.61 7.74 -1.28
CA LYS A 158 -7.07 7.47 -2.65
C LYS A 158 -7.63 8.71 -3.37
N THR A 159 -7.77 9.82 -2.67
CA THR A 159 -8.39 11.05 -3.18
C THR A 159 -7.40 12.18 -3.45
N GLY A 160 -6.13 12.01 -3.07
CA GLY A 160 -5.06 12.97 -3.36
C GLY A 160 -4.08 13.13 -2.20
N GLY A 161 -3.15 12.19 -2.05
CA GLY A 161 -2.06 12.25 -1.08
C GLY A 161 -0.67 12.32 -1.70
N ILE A 162 0.30 12.84 -0.95
CA ILE A 162 1.73 12.78 -1.29
C ILE A 162 2.35 11.58 -0.58
N LEU A 163 3.01 10.68 -1.32
CA LEU A 163 3.89 9.66 -0.73
C LEU A 163 5.30 10.25 -0.61
N SER A 164 5.83 10.31 0.61
CA SER A 164 7.19 10.77 0.89
C SER A 164 8.06 9.61 1.38
N GLY A 165 9.34 9.60 0.98
CA GLY A 165 10.30 8.55 1.34
C GLY A 165 10.47 7.49 0.25
N THR A 166 11.12 6.38 0.59
CA THR A 166 11.31 5.25 -0.35
C THR A 166 10.05 4.42 -0.43
N VAL A 167 9.49 4.29 -1.64
CA VAL A 167 8.36 3.40 -1.92
C VAL A 167 8.86 2.24 -2.77
N THR A 168 8.76 1.02 -2.24
CA THR A 168 8.99 -0.20 -3.01
C THR A 168 7.65 -0.70 -3.55
N VAL A 169 7.53 -0.79 -4.88
CA VAL A 169 6.37 -1.40 -5.52
C VAL A 169 6.70 -2.86 -5.82
N GLU A 170 6.30 -3.76 -4.92
CA GLU A 170 6.37 -5.20 -5.15
C GLU A 170 5.10 -5.66 -5.87
N GLY A 171 5.17 -5.74 -7.19
CA GLY A 171 4.06 -6.15 -8.04
C GLY A 171 4.28 -7.52 -8.69
N ASN A 172 3.20 -8.27 -8.89
CA ASN A 172 3.11 -9.23 -10.00
C ASN A 172 3.02 -8.44 -11.33
N THR A 173 2.66 -9.07 -12.46
CA THR A 173 2.66 -8.51 -13.84
C THR A 173 2.00 -7.12 -14.12
N GLY A 174 1.44 -6.41 -13.14
CA GLY A 174 0.63 -5.20 -13.31
C GLY A 174 1.33 -3.82 -13.29
N GLY A 175 2.56 -3.70 -12.77
CA GLY A 175 3.32 -2.42 -12.77
C GLY A 175 2.60 -1.21 -12.13
N VAL A 176 3.07 0.00 -12.46
CA VAL A 176 2.42 1.28 -12.09
C VAL A 176 1.69 1.82 -13.31
N VAL A 177 0.38 2.05 -13.19
CA VAL A 177 -0.48 2.54 -14.28
C VAL A 177 -1.02 3.91 -13.92
N ALA A 178 -0.76 4.91 -14.77
CA ALA A 178 -1.38 6.22 -14.71
C ALA A 178 -2.60 6.23 -15.65
N GLN A 179 -3.76 6.65 -15.15
CA GLN A 179 -5.00 6.74 -15.92
C GLN A 179 -5.61 8.13 -15.79
N TYR A 180 -6.12 8.65 -16.90
CA TYR A 180 -6.81 9.92 -16.96
C TYR A 180 -7.87 9.89 -18.05
N ASN A 181 -9.06 10.42 -17.73
CA ASN A 181 -10.12 10.61 -18.70
C ASN A 181 -10.22 12.12 -19.00
N PRO A 182 -9.78 12.59 -20.18
CA PRO A 182 -9.87 14.00 -20.55
C PRO A 182 -11.30 14.48 -20.83
N GLY A 183 -12.30 13.59 -20.77
CA GLY A 183 -13.69 13.90 -21.08
C GLY A 183 -13.91 13.99 -22.59
N SER A 184 -14.31 15.16 -23.08
CA SER A 184 -14.57 15.42 -24.50
C SER A 184 -13.69 16.57 -25.00
N PRO A 185 -12.37 16.34 -25.14
CA PRO A 185 -11.47 17.37 -25.65
C PRO A 185 -11.81 17.72 -27.10
N ALA A 186 -11.55 18.98 -27.48
CA ALA A 186 -11.77 19.44 -28.84
C ALA A 186 -10.78 18.76 -29.81
N THR A 187 -11.24 18.40 -31.01
CA THR A 187 -10.37 17.88 -32.07
C THR A 187 -9.26 18.86 -32.41
N ASP A 188 -8.10 18.33 -32.82
CA ASP A 188 -6.90 19.12 -33.17
C ASP A 188 -6.25 19.87 -32.00
N THR A 189 -6.52 19.42 -30.78
CA THR A 189 -5.80 19.85 -29.58
C THR A 189 -4.83 18.77 -29.09
N TYR A 190 -3.88 19.14 -28.24
CA TYR A 190 -2.97 18.19 -27.59
C TYR A 190 -3.36 18.00 -26.13
N VAL A 191 -3.51 16.74 -25.73
CA VAL A 191 -3.77 16.35 -24.33
C VAL A 191 -2.57 15.56 -23.81
N ASN A 192 -1.94 16.06 -22.75
CA ASN A 192 -0.91 15.33 -22.02
C ASN A 192 -1.57 14.49 -20.93
N TYR A 193 -1.39 13.17 -21.01
CA TYR A 193 -1.84 12.26 -19.96
C TYR A 193 -0.85 12.27 -18.80
N PRO A 194 -1.29 11.96 -17.57
CA PRO A 194 -0.37 11.80 -16.45
C PRO A 194 0.71 10.77 -16.76
N GLY A 195 1.95 11.10 -16.41
CA GLY A 195 3.11 10.26 -16.62
C GLY A 195 4.03 10.25 -15.42
N PHE A 196 5.25 9.75 -15.63
CA PHE A 196 6.31 9.79 -14.63
C PHE A 196 7.04 11.12 -14.73
N VAL A 197 7.03 11.89 -13.65
CA VAL A 197 7.66 13.20 -13.59
C VAL A 197 8.69 13.21 -12.47
N SER A 198 9.89 13.67 -12.79
CA SER A 198 10.94 13.98 -11.82
C SER A 198 11.20 15.48 -11.85
N VAL A 199 11.03 16.14 -10.71
CA VAL A 199 11.23 17.59 -10.56
C VAL A 199 12.39 17.83 -9.60
N ALA A 200 13.41 18.54 -10.07
CA ALA A 200 14.47 19.06 -9.22
C ALA A 200 14.03 20.42 -8.64
N GLU A 201 13.23 20.38 -7.58
CA GLU A 201 12.74 21.58 -6.89
C GLU A 201 13.89 22.53 -6.54
N GLY A 202 13.67 23.84 -6.76
CA GLY A 202 14.67 24.88 -6.53
C GLY A 202 15.82 24.95 -7.54
N ARG A 203 15.93 23.99 -8.48
CA ARG A 203 16.97 23.97 -9.53
C ARG A 203 16.40 24.05 -10.95
N GLY A 204 15.09 23.89 -11.10
CA GLY A 204 14.35 24.14 -12.35
C GLY A 204 14.47 23.04 -13.41
N GLY A 205 15.07 21.90 -13.08
CA GLY A 205 15.12 20.75 -13.98
C GLY A 205 13.87 19.88 -13.83
N GLU A 206 13.21 19.57 -14.94
CA GLU A 206 12.07 18.65 -14.95
C GLU A 206 12.25 17.59 -16.03
N PHE A 207 12.02 16.32 -15.68
CA PHE A 207 11.97 15.22 -16.65
C PHE A 207 10.57 14.60 -16.63
N HIS A 208 9.97 14.45 -17.80
CA HIS A 208 8.65 13.85 -17.98
C HIS A 208 8.74 12.67 -18.94
N CYS A 209 8.10 11.57 -18.58
CA CYS A 209 7.86 10.40 -19.43
C CYS A 209 6.35 10.15 -19.44
N GLN A 210 5.69 10.45 -20.55
CA GLN A 210 4.23 10.49 -20.62
C GLN A 210 3.70 10.16 -22.02
N VAL A 211 2.38 9.95 -22.11
CA VAL A 211 1.67 9.85 -23.37
C VAL A 211 1.00 11.19 -23.67
N GLN A 212 1.07 11.63 -24.91
CA GLN A 212 0.31 12.76 -25.44
C GLN A 212 -0.61 12.27 -26.56
N GLU A 213 -1.84 12.75 -26.56
CA GLU A 213 -2.77 12.56 -27.67
C GLU A 213 -2.82 13.84 -28.49
N HIS A 214 -2.75 13.70 -29.81
CA HIS A 214 -3.27 14.70 -30.74
C HIS A 214 -4.72 14.32 -31.03
N VAL A 215 -5.65 15.04 -30.41
CA VAL A 215 -7.05 14.62 -30.25
C VAL A 215 -7.71 14.38 -31.60
N GLY A 216 -8.21 13.15 -31.77
CA GLY A 216 -8.82 12.67 -33.01
C GLY A 216 -7.85 12.20 -34.09
N TYR A 217 -6.53 12.16 -33.81
CA TYR A 217 -5.50 11.76 -34.75
C TYR A 217 -4.66 10.57 -34.27
N LYS A 218 -3.83 10.77 -33.23
CA LYS A 218 -2.83 9.77 -32.83
C LYS A 218 -2.36 9.95 -31.38
N PHE A 219 -1.77 8.88 -30.84
CA PHE A 219 -1.01 8.94 -29.59
C PHE A 219 0.50 9.02 -29.85
N ILE A 220 1.19 9.68 -28.93
CA ILE A 220 2.61 9.99 -29.01
C ILE A 220 3.23 9.68 -27.65
N GLY A 221 4.22 8.79 -27.62
CA GLY A 221 5.08 8.66 -26.44
C GLY A 221 6.03 9.85 -26.36
N LEU A 222 6.15 10.49 -25.20
CA LEU A 222 7.01 11.66 -25.00
C LEU A 222 8.02 11.40 -23.87
N PHE A 223 9.27 11.70 -24.17
CA PHE A 223 10.33 11.91 -23.19
C PHE A 223 10.76 13.36 -23.28
N SER A 224 10.47 14.17 -22.27
CA SER A 224 10.77 15.60 -22.30
C SER A 224 11.58 16.06 -21.10
N LEU A 225 12.51 16.97 -21.37
CA LEU A 225 13.35 17.62 -20.39
C LEU A 225 13.10 19.13 -20.44
N ARG A 226 12.82 19.72 -19.29
CA ARG A 226 12.85 21.17 -19.09
C ARG A 226 14.17 21.56 -18.45
N GLY A 227 14.94 22.40 -19.13
CA GLY A 227 16.16 22.97 -18.58
C GLY A 227 15.89 24.14 -17.64
N SER A 228 16.93 24.62 -16.96
CA SER A 228 16.85 25.81 -16.08
C SER A 228 16.46 27.10 -16.81
N SER A 229 16.61 27.15 -18.13
CA SER A 229 16.12 28.24 -18.98
C SER A 229 14.60 28.27 -19.14
N GLY A 230 13.90 27.23 -18.67
CA GLY A 230 12.45 27.07 -18.83
C GLY A 230 12.03 26.46 -20.17
N ASN A 231 12.95 26.31 -21.13
CA ASN A 231 12.69 25.71 -22.43
C ASN A 231 12.54 24.19 -22.31
N TRP A 232 11.60 23.66 -23.09
CA TRP A 232 11.37 22.24 -23.24
C TRP A 232 12.13 21.70 -24.44
N ARG A 233 12.76 20.54 -24.25
CA ARG A 233 13.22 19.68 -25.33
C ARG A 233 12.55 18.34 -25.17
N TYR A 234 12.10 17.73 -26.26
CA TYR A 234 11.47 16.43 -26.20
C TYR A 234 11.91 15.50 -27.33
N MET A 235 11.88 14.21 -27.03
CA MET A 235 11.89 13.14 -27.99
C MET A 235 10.48 12.56 -28.06
N SER A 236 9.89 12.54 -29.24
CA SER A 236 8.59 11.91 -29.49
C SER A 236 8.73 10.57 -30.20
N LEU A 237 7.89 9.63 -29.79
CA LEU A 237 7.65 8.34 -30.44
C LEU A 237 6.21 8.33 -30.94
N PRO A 238 5.94 9.01 -32.08
CA PRO A 238 4.60 9.09 -32.63
C PRO A 238 4.16 7.75 -33.23
N GLU A 239 2.88 7.42 -33.08
CA GLU A 239 2.27 6.35 -33.85
C GLU A 239 2.32 6.69 -35.36
N GLY A 240 2.81 5.73 -36.17
CA GLY A 240 2.83 5.85 -37.63
C GLY A 240 3.85 6.85 -38.21
N ALA A 241 4.78 7.37 -37.43
CA ALA A 241 5.84 8.28 -37.89
C ALA A 241 7.21 7.94 -37.27
N ARG A 242 8.27 8.60 -37.76
CA ARG A 242 9.64 8.42 -37.24
C ARG A 242 9.76 9.04 -35.84
N ILE A 243 10.68 8.49 -35.05
CA ILE A 243 11.11 9.12 -33.79
C ILE A 243 11.74 10.46 -34.13
N ASN A 244 11.43 11.51 -33.39
CA ASN A 244 11.97 12.84 -33.64
C ASN A 244 12.33 13.57 -32.35
N ASP A 245 13.31 14.46 -32.47
CA ASP A 245 13.69 15.46 -31.48
C ASP A 245 13.01 16.79 -31.83
N SER A 246 12.58 17.54 -30.82
CA SER A 246 11.87 18.81 -30.99
C SER A 246 12.67 19.89 -31.73
N ASP A 247 14.00 19.87 -31.61
CA ASP A 247 14.88 20.93 -32.09
C ASP A 247 15.65 20.49 -33.34
N TYR A 248 15.98 19.20 -33.43
CA TYR A 248 16.82 18.65 -34.49
C TYR A 248 16.05 17.81 -35.51
N GLY A 249 14.74 17.61 -35.32
CA GLY A 249 13.89 16.86 -36.23
C GLY A 249 14.07 15.35 -36.11
N ASP A 250 13.85 14.63 -37.22
CA ASP A 250 13.81 13.16 -37.23
C ASP A 250 15.15 12.54 -36.80
N VAL A 251 15.06 11.50 -35.98
CA VAL A 251 16.19 10.66 -35.62
C VAL A 251 16.43 9.65 -36.75
N ALA A 252 17.60 9.71 -37.36
CA ALA A 252 18.00 8.76 -38.40
C ALA A 252 18.42 7.42 -37.79
N TYR A 253 17.98 6.31 -38.39
CA TYR A 253 18.47 4.99 -38.04
C TYR A 253 19.85 4.76 -38.69
N THR A 254 20.68 3.88 -38.12
CA THR A 254 21.98 3.53 -38.72
C THR A 254 21.85 3.06 -40.17
N ALA A 255 20.76 2.37 -40.51
CA ALA A 255 20.48 1.94 -41.87
C ALA A 255 20.23 3.11 -42.84
N ASP A 256 19.67 4.23 -42.36
CA ASP A 256 19.47 5.43 -43.18
C ASP A 256 20.82 6.07 -43.56
N LEU A 257 21.83 5.97 -42.68
CA LEU A 257 23.15 6.61 -42.86
C LEU A 257 23.93 6.08 -44.08
N ALA A 258 23.63 4.86 -44.57
CA ALA A 258 24.32 4.30 -45.74
C ALA A 258 24.08 5.11 -47.03
N SER A 259 23.02 5.92 -47.07
CA SER A 259 22.70 6.78 -48.22
C SER A 259 23.27 8.20 -48.11
N TYR A 260 23.93 8.54 -46.99
CA TYR A 260 24.47 9.88 -46.75
C TYR A 260 25.99 9.91 -46.91
N VAL A 261 26.50 11.00 -47.46
CA VAL A 261 27.95 11.28 -47.53
C VAL A 261 28.36 11.97 -46.22
N PRO A 262 29.35 11.45 -45.47
CA PRO A 262 29.85 12.11 -44.28
C PRO A 262 30.34 13.53 -44.60
N THR A 263 30.09 14.50 -43.70
CA THR A 263 30.51 15.90 -43.89
C THR A 263 32.01 16.03 -44.16
N ALA A 264 32.84 15.22 -43.50
CA ALA A 264 34.29 15.21 -43.74
C ALA A 264 34.64 14.75 -45.17
N THR A 265 33.93 13.74 -45.70
CA THR A 265 34.07 13.29 -47.08
C THR A 265 33.60 14.37 -48.05
N TYR A 266 32.46 15.01 -47.79
CA TYR A 266 31.97 16.13 -48.59
C TYR A 266 32.98 17.29 -48.64
N VAL A 267 33.45 17.76 -47.48
CA VAL A 267 34.44 18.83 -47.41
C VAL A 267 35.73 18.41 -48.11
N SER A 268 36.19 17.17 -47.93
CA SER A 268 37.36 16.67 -48.66
C SER A 268 37.12 16.68 -50.17
N ASP A 269 35.99 16.20 -50.65
CA ASP A 269 35.67 16.07 -52.08
C ASP A 269 35.49 17.41 -52.80
N PHE A 270 35.18 18.49 -52.09
CA PHE A 270 34.91 19.80 -52.71
C PHE A 270 35.84 20.93 -52.29
N SER A 271 36.65 20.75 -51.24
CA SER A 271 37.62 21.78 -50.83
C SER A 271 38.81 21.84 -51.78
N THR A 272 39.19 23.06 -52.15
CA THR A 272 40.38 23.39 -52.93
C THR A 272 40.81 24.80 -52.56
N SER A 273 42.12 25.02 -52.44
CA SER A 273 42.70 26.35 -52.20
C SER A 273 43.07 27.08 -53.51
N ASP A 274 43.05 26.38 -54.64
CA ASP A 274 43.35 26.94 -55.96
C ASP A 274 42.05 27.15 -56.73
N SER A 275 41.78 28.41 -57.11
CA SER A 275 40.56 28.78 -57.86
C SER A 275 40.52 28.19 -59.27
N ARG A 276 41.63 27.65 -59.76
CA ARG A 276 41.73 26.95 -61.04
C ARG A 276 41.35 25.48 -60.94
N VAL A 277 41.22 24.93 -59.72
CA VAL A 277 40.93 23.52 -59.48
C VAL A 277 39.53 23.39 -58.88
N ILE A 278 38.73 22.47 -59.41
CA ILE A 278 37.41 22.10 -58.89
C ILE A 278 37.46 20.62 -58.58
N ASN A 279 37.47 20.26 -57.29
CA ASN A 279 37.35 18.87 -56.87
C ASN A 279 35.89 18.42 -57.03
N LEU A 280 35.71 17.16 -57.45
CA LEU A 280 34.43 16.53 -57.72
C LEU A 280 34.26 15.26 -56.87
N PRO A 281 33.01 14.81 -56.66
CA PRO A 281 32.75 13.53 -56.00
C PRO A 281 33.49 12.37 -56.64
N TYR A 282 33.72 11.32 -55.83
CA TYR A 282 34.29 10.06 -56.29
C TYR A 282 35.73 10.19 -56.84
N GLY A 283 36.52 11.11 -56.26
CA GLY A 283 37.94 11.23 -56.55
C GLY A 283 38.25 11.74 -57.96
N LYS A 284 37.44 12.67 -58.48
CA LYS A 284 37.68 13.37 -59.75
C LYS A 284 38.03 14.83 -59.49
N LYS A 285 38.71 15.49 -60.43
CA LYS A 285 38.89 16.94 -60.42
C LYS A 285 38.87 17.52 -61.82
N ILE A 286 38.47 18.78 -61.93
CA ILE A 286 38.56 19.62 -63.13
C ILE A 286 39.58 20.72 -62.84
N GLN A 287 40.42 21.03 -63.82
CA GLN A 287 41.34 22.16 -63.75
C GLN A 287 41.12 23.08 -64.95
N SER A 288 40.87 24.36 -64.70
CA SER A 288 40.66 25.40 -65.71
C SER A 288 41.65 26.54 -65.51
N PHE A 289 42.49 26.79 -66.51
CA PHE A 289 43.53 27.81 -66.40
C PHE A 289 43.95 28.34 -67.77
N VAL A 290 44.66 29.46 -67.75
CA VAL A 290 45.18 30.12 -68.95
C VAL A 290 46.69 30.01 -68.96
N VAL A 291 47.27 29.69 -70.12
CA VAL A 291 48.71 29.58 -70.32
C VAL A 291 49.12 30.30 -71.60
N SER A 292 50.26 30.98 -71.57
CA SER A 292 50.87 31.60 -72.75
C SER A 292 51.92 30.67 -73.34
N VAL A 293 51.82 30.38 -74.63
CA VAL A 293 52.71 29.47 -75.35
C VAL A 293 53.39 30.23 -76.48
N PRO A 294 54.72 30.14 -76.64
CA PRO A 294 55.41 30.79 -77.75
C PRO A 294 54.86 30.33 -79.10
N SER A 295 54.71 31.26 -80.06
CA SER A 295 54.24 30.91 -81.41
C SER A 295 55.37 30.54 -82.38
N ASN A 296 56.62 30.43 -81.90
CA ASN A 296 57.80 30.21 -82.74
C ASN A 296 58.38 28.80 -82.57
N GLY A 297 58.34 28.03 -83.67
CA GLY A 297 59.01 26.74 -83.81
C GLY A 297 58.04 25.55 -83.88
N THR A 298 58.41 24.54 -84.66
CA THR A 298 57.71 23.24 -84.82
C THR A 298 57.81 22.33 -83.58
N ASN A 299 58.03 22.91 -82.39
CA ASN A 299 58.40 22.15 -81.21
C ASN A 299 57.20 21.92 -80.30
N SER A 300 57.16 20.73 -79.70
CA SER A 300 56.20 20.34 -78.68
C SER A 300 56.36 21.23 -77.44
N HIS A 301 55.28 21.85 -76.97
CA HIS A 301 55.26 22.66 -75.75
C HIS A 301 54.55 21.90 -74.63
N ARG A 302 55.24 21.72 -73.51
CA ARG A 302 54.68 21.09 -72.32
C ARG A 302 53.81 22.07 -71.55
N ILE A 303 52.55 21.70 -71.32
CA ILE A 303 51.62 22.43 -70.47
C ILE A 303 51.49 21.68 -69.14
N THR A 304 51.89 22.32 -68.05
CA THR A 304 51.81 21.76 -66.69
C THR A 304 50.49 22.16 -66.03
N TYR A 305 49.82 21.20 -65.39
CA TYR A 305 48.60 21.47 -64.62
C TYR A 305 48.90 22.24 -63.33
N PRO A 306 47.97 23.09 -62.85
CA PRO A 306 48.05 23.71 -61.52
C PRO A 306 48.33 22.70 -60.39
N GLU A 307 47.71 21.52 -60.47
CA GLU A 307 47.89 20.40 -59.56
C GLU A 307 48.03 19.10 -60.35
N ALA A 308 48.89 18.16 -59.94
CA ALA A 308 48.99 16.88 -60.62
C ALA A 308 47.74 16.02 -60.39
N PHE A 309 47.15 15.43 -61.42
CA PHE A 309 46.16 14.35 -61.31
C PHE A 309 46.83 13.07 -60.77
N SER A 310 46.09 12.19 -60.10
CA SER A 310 46.62 10.89 -59.65
C SER A 310 46.81 9.87 -60.77
N GLY A 311 46.43 10.22 -62.00
CA GLY A 311 46.51 9.38 -63.19
C GLY A 311 46.29 10.19 -64.47
N ALA A 312 46.09 9.51 -65.59
CA ALA A 312 45.90 10.17 -66.89
C ALA A 312 44.68 11.11 -66.89
N SER A 313 44.86 12.25 -67.55
CA SER A 313 43.87 13.32 -67.66
C SER A 313 43.32 13.43 -69.08
N VAL A 314 42.20 14.15 -69.24
CA VAL A 314 41.60 14.48 -70.53
C VAL A 314 41.55 16.00 -70.66
N PRO A 315 42.58 16.63 -71.26
CA PRO A 315 42.59 18.05 -71.52
C PRO A 315 41.80 18.39 -72.78
N THR A 316 41.11 19.52 -72.71
CA THR A 316 40.56 20.27 -73.83
C THR A 316 41.16 21.65 -73.77
N PHE A 317 41.50 22.22 -74.92
CA PHE A 317 42.13 23.53 -74.98
C PHE A 317 41.62 24.30 -76.17
N ASN A 318 41.48 25.61 -75.99
CA ASN A 318 41.14 26.53 -77.06
C ASN A 318 42.17 27.65 -77.07
N GLY A 319 42.72 27.95 -78.25
CA GLY A 319 43.66 29.03 -78.44
C GLY A 319 42.96 30.27 -78.97
N ASN A 320 43.29 31.42 -78.40
CA ASN A 320 42.91 32.71 -78.95
C ASN A 320 44.16 33.43 -79.42
N ASP A 321 44.28 33.68 -80.72
CA ASP A 321 45.29 34.58 -81.26
C ASP A 321 44.70 35.98 -81.27
N ASN A 322 45.31 36.90 -80.52
CA ASN A 322 44.89 38.30 -80.48
C ASN A 322 45.20 39.03 -81.81
N SER A 323 45.84 38.39 -82.78
CA SER A 323 46.13 38.93 -84.11
C SER A 323 45.07 38.50 -85.14
N GLN A 324 44.33 39.48 -85.68
CA GLN A 324 43.22 39.28 -86.64
C GLN A 324 43.61 38.69 -88.01
N SER A 325 44.86 38.26 -88.22
CA SER A 325 45.38 37.88 -89.54
C SER A 325 46.10 36.53 -89.57
N ARG A 326 45.94 35.71 -88.53
CA ARG A 326 46.61 34.41 -88.38
C ARG A 326 45.59 33.31 -88.14
N SER A 327 45.84 32.14 -88.72
CA SER A 327 45.15 30.90 -88.37
C SER A 327 46.08 30.05 -87.52
N VAL A 328 45.58 29.49 -86.43
CA VAL A 328 46.36 28.63 -85.53
C VAL A 328 45.79 27.22 -85.60
N SER A 329 46.66 26.24 -85.80
CA SER A 329 46.38 24.83 -85.65
C SER A 329 47.01 24.33 -84.35
N LEU A 330 46.21 23.67 -83.52
CA LEU A 330 46.62 23.09 -82.25
C LEU A 330 46.38 21.58 -82.31
N ALA A 331 47.41 20.80 -82.05
CA ALA A 331 47.29 19.34 -81.96
C ALA A 331 47.91 18.86 -80.65
N ASN A 332 47.25 17.88 -80.02
CA ASN A 332 47.86 17.18 -78.89
C ASN A 332 48.96 16.26 -79.43
N ASN A 333 50.19 16.45 -78.98
CA ASN A 333 51.35 15.76 -79.53
C ASN A 333 51.69 14.48 -78.74
N THR A 334 51.17 14.34 -77.53
CA THR A 334 51.40 13.20 -76.65
C THR A 334 50.14 12.81 -75.86
N THR A 335 50.14 11.59 -75.31
CA THR A 335 49.09 11.17 -74.36
C THR A 335 49.25 11.99 -73.07
N PRO A 336 48.21 12.70 -72.61
CA PRO A 336 48.24 13.43 -71.35
C PRO A 336 48.57 12.52 -70.17
N ASP A 337 49.38 13.02 -69.24
CA ASP A 337 49.72 12.31 -68.01
C ASP A 337 49.18 13.04 -66.77
N ALA A 338 49.66 12.63 -65.60
CA ALA A 338 49.29 13.20 -64.30
C ALA A 338 49.65 14.69 -64.17
N THR A 339 50.75 15.11 -64.76
CA THR A 339 51.36 16.43 -64.52
C THR A 339 51.11 17.41 -65.65
N GLY A 340 50.73 16.93 -66.83
CA GLY A 340 50.53 17.79 -67.99
C GLY A 340 50.28 17.04 -69.29
N PHE A 341 50.36 17.77 -70.38
CA PHE A 341 50.28 17.27 -71.75
C PHE A 341 51.14 18.14 -72.67
N ASP A 342 51.52 17.61 -73.83
CA ASP A 342 52.28 18.38 -74.81
C ASP A 342 51.41 18.80 -76.00
N ILE A 343 51.52 20.06 -76.39
CA ILE A 343 50.84 20.59 -77.56
C ILE A 343 51.83 20.91 -78.67
N ALA A 344 51.43 20.68 -79.90
CA ALA A 344 52.07 21.25 -81.07
C ALA A 344 51.26 22.48 -81.51
N VAL A 345 51.94 23.63 -81.65
CA VAL A 345 51.35 24.87 -82.14
C VAL A 345 51.88 25.12 -83.54
N SER A 346 50.98 25.25 -84.52
CA SER A 346 51.33 25.65 -85.89
C SER A 346 50.56 26.91 -86.25
N VAL A 347 51.29 27.94 -86.67
CA VAL A 347 50.70 29.21 -87.11
C VAL A 347 50.78 29.31 -88.62
N HIS A 348 49.64 29.61 -89.24
CA HIS A 348 49.51 29.79 -90.68
C HIS A 348 49.04 31.23 -90.96
N GLY A 349 49.79 31.97 -91.78
CA GLY A 349 49.45 33.35 -92.15
C GLY A 349 50.66 34.14 -92.63
N ASN A 350 50.43 35.25 -93.34
CA ASN A 350 51.48 36.12 -93.88
C ASN A 350 52.07 37.00 -92.76
N SER A 351 52.72 36.38 -91.77
CA SER A 351 53.55 37.12 -90.82
C SER A 351 54.90 37.36 -91.48
N THR A 352 55.28 38.63 -91.64
CA THR A 352 56.70 39.01 -91.77
C THR A 352 57.51 38.18 -90.78
N ALA A 353 58.50 37.44 -91.30
CA ALA A 353 59.32 36.51 -90.53
C ALA A 353 59.76 37.15 -89.20
N GLY A 354 59.35 36.56 -88.07
CA GLY A 354 59.83 36.97 -86.74
C GLY A 354 58.80 37.45 -85.71
N SER A 355 57.48 37.27 -85.89
CA SER A 355 56.53 37.49 -84.78
C SER A 355 56.83 36.50 -83.64
N THR A 356 57.25 37.04 -82.49
CA THR A 356 57.50 36.34 -81.23
C THR A 356 56.26 36.33 -80.31
N ASP A 357 55.08 36.60 -80.87
CA ASP A 357 53.88 36.84 -80.07
C ASP A 357 53.40 35.53 -79.43
N ALA A 358 53.20 35.54 -78.11
CA ALA A 358 52.70 34.38 -77.41
C ALA A 358 51.21 34.15 -77.70
N LEU A 359 50.84 32.90 -77.98
CA LEU A 359 49.45 32.48 -78.06
C LEU A 359 48.91 32.25 -76.65
N THR A 360 47.73 32.77 -76.35
CA THR A 360 47.04 32.48 -75.09
C THR A 360 46.10 31.28 -75.27
N LEU A 361 46.25 30.27 -74.42
CA LEU A 361 45.41 29.08 -74.39
C LEU A 361 44.57 29.03 -73.14
N THR A 362 43.26 28.82 -73.29
CA THR A 362 42.40 28.39 -72.20
C THR A 362 42.36 26.87 -72.19
N VAL A 363 42.78 26.28 -71.07
CA VAL A 363 42.86 24.82 -70.87
C VAL A 363 41.81 24.40 -69.85
N ASN A 364 41.06 23.36 -70.17
CA ASN A 364 40.16 22.66 -69.26
C ASN A 364 40.51 21.17 -69.25
N ALA A 365 40.99 20.64 -68.14
CA ALA A 365 41.35 19.24 -68.00
C ALA A 365 40.53 18.55 -66.92
N ILE A 366 40.06 17.33 -67.20
CA ILE A 366 39.36 16.47 -66.23
C ILE A 366 40.16 15.19 -66.00
N GLY A 367 40.25 14.73 -64.76
CA GLY A 367 41.02 13.54 -64.43
C GLY A 367 40.79 13.04 -63.01
N PRO A 368 41.43 11.92 -62.64
CA PRO A 368 41.40 11.41 -61.27
C PRO A 368 42.18 12.35 -60.34
N ARG A 369 41.63 12.62 -59.15
CA ARG A 369 42.22 13.53 -58.18
C ARG A 369 43.47 12.95 -57.57
#